data_AF-A0A419R643-F1
#
_entry.id   AF-A0A419R643-F1
#
_cell.length_a   1.000
_cell.length_b   1.000
_cell.length_c   1.000
_cell.angle_alpha   90.00
_cell.angle_beta   90.00
_cell.angle_gamma   90.00
#
_symmetry.space_group_name_H-M   'P 1'
#
loop_
_entity.id
_entity.type
_entity.pdbx_description
1 polymer ?
#
loop_
_entity_poly.entity_id
_entity_poly.type
_entity_poly.pdbx_seq_one_letter_code
_entity_poly.pdbx_strand_id
1 'polypeptide(L)'
;MKARGYLCTHRNWENGMRSIWVALVMVMGVAVVSGPAVAQPAKSGKALKAVPPLSPCTKDANVDSCWRAGVKAEKGENAEAALAAYDASCAAGFQVGGCYEAGKIYFLNAKLRDYGKSKQKMERVCESTDVGIAPYACKYLGIIYQNGLSVAPRPDRAFSYFAKACFPRGEPFIDGNGCELLGNNVPDADAAGVPEEDWRPDYIAYLAFAMGCSDNMPAQCNRAQAIHQRAVKQSANWLERCAEDAKTVQFRARCEDMPRLASVKEYDARQSFRLSVVRMFRLAADYVE
;
A
#
# COMPACT_ATOMS: atom_id res chain seq x y z
N MET A 1 21.96 -25.10 45.30
CA MET A 1 22.43 -26.02 44.24
C MET A 1 22.63 -25.24 42.95
N LYS A 2 23.68 -25.60 42.21
CA LYS A 2 24.39 -24.85 41.15
C LYS A 2 23.55 -24.16 40.08
N ALA A 3 23.96 -22.92 39.76
CA ALA A 3 23.70 -22.22 38.51
C ALA A 3 24.52 -22.82 37.34
N ARG A 4 24.00 -22.75 36.12
CA ARG A 4 24.79 -22.83 34.88
C ARG A 4 24.12 -22.02 33.77
N GLY A 5 24.76 -20.92 33.39
CA GLY A 5 24.57 -20.27 32.10
C GLY A 5 25.30 -21.03 31.01
N TYR A 6 24.89 -20.82 29.76
CA TYR A 6 25.65 -21.23 28.58
C TYR A 6 25.85 -20.06 27.63
N LEU A 7 27.14 -19.87 27.34
CA LEU A 7 27.75 -18.86 26.48
C LEU A 7 27.48 -19.14 25.00
N CYS A 8 27.36 -18.04 24.25
CA CYS A 8 27.62 -17.98 22.81
C CYS A 8 29.11 -18.26 22.53
N THR A 9 29.40 -19.02 21.47
CA THR A 9 30.73 -19.01 20.84
C THR A 9 30.59 -18.90 19.32
N HIS A 10 31.32 -17.94 18.77
CA HIS A 10 31.54 -17.68 17.36
C HIS A 10 32.22 -18.86 16.66
N ARG A 11 31.90 -19.08 15.38
CA ARG A 11 32.74 -19.91 14.50
C ARG A 11 33.07 -19.12 13.23
N ASN A 12 34.36 -18.79 13.11
CA ASN A 12 34.99 -18.12 12.00
C ASN A 12 34.99 -18.99 10.74
N TRP A 13 34.82 -18.31 9.61
CA TRP A 13 35.08 -18.77 8.24
C TRP A 13 36.58 -18.64 7.94
N GLU A 14 37.23 -19.73 7.56
CA GLU A 14 38.51 -19.70 6.87
C GLU A 14 38.70 -20.88 5.91
N ASN A 15 39.09 -20.51 4.68
CA ASN A 15 40.06 -21.14 3.79
C ASN A 15 39.71 -22.42 3.01
N GLY A 16 39.93 -22.35 1.69
CA GLY A 16 40.00 -23.54 0.84
C GLY A 16 40.13 -23.33 -0.68
N MET A 17 40.90 -22.35 -1.14
CA MET A 17 41.35 -22.30 -2.55
C MET A 17 42.42 -23.37 -2.77
N ARG A 18 42.26 -24.29 -3.73
CA ARG A 18 43.39 -25.01 -4.35
C ARG A 18 43.04 -25.57 -5.73
N SER A 19 43.68 -24.99 -6.73
CA SER A 19 43.77 -25.45 -8.11
C SER A 19 44.77 -26.60 -8.23
N ILE A 20 44.45 -27.66 -8.98
CA ILE A 20 45.43 -28.58 -9.57
C ILE A 20 45.01 -28.88 -11.01
N TRP A 21 45.97 -28.73 -11.91
CA TRP A 21 45.88 -28.85 -13.37
C TRP A 21 46.22 -30.27 -13.86
N VAL A 22 45.48 -30.70 -14.90
CA VAL A 22 45.81 -31.62 -16.03
C VAL A 22 46.09 -33.11 -15.79
N ALA A 23 45.27 -33.96 -16.43
CA ALA A 23 45.76 -34.99 -17.36
C ALA A 23 44.69 -35.30 -18.43
N LEU A 24 45.05 -35.05 -19.69
CA LEU A 24 44.31 -35.40 -20.91
C LEU A 24 44.33 -36.92 -21.15
N VAL A 25 43.17 -37.53 -21.39
CA VAL A 25 43.05 -38.80 -22.13
C VAL A 25 41.95 -38.65 -23.17
N MET A 26 42.35 -38.72 -24.45
CA MET A 26 41.45 -38.80 -25.60
C MET A 26 40.77 -40.17 -25.62
N VAL A 27 39.44 -40.19 -25.57
CA VAL A 27 38.64 -41.33 -26.05
C VAL A 27 37.69 -40.80 -27.11
N MET A 28 37.96 -41.19 -28.35
CA MET A 28 37.05 -41.03 -29.48
C MET A 28 35.79 -41.87 -29.25
N GLY A 29 34.64 -41.22 -29.19
CA GLY A 29 33.33 -41.84 -29.03
C GLY A 29 32.26 -41.08 -29.81
N VAL A 30 31.95 -41.60 -30.99
CA VAL A 30 30.82 -41.35 -31.91
C VAL A 30 29.75 -40.35 -31.40
N ALA A 31 29.70 -39.17 -32.03
CA ALA A 31 28.59 -38.24 -31.89
C ALA A 31 27.37 -38.76 -32.67
N VAL A 32 26.32 -39.19 -31.96
CA VAL A 32 24.97 -39.24 -32.52
C VAL A 32 24.43 -37.81 -32.46
N VAL A 33 24.41 -37.14 -33.60
CA VAL A 33 23.76 -35.83 -33.76
C VAL A 33 22.25 -36.06 -33.68
N SER A 34 21.65 -35.82 -32.52
CA SER A 34 20.23 -35.57 -32.43
C SER A 34 19.94 -34.22 -33.11
N GLY A 35 19.23 -34.27 -34.24
CA GLY A 35 18.78 -33.08 -34.96
C GLY A 35 17.92 -32.15 -34.09
N PRO A 36 17.73 -30.89 -34.50
CA PRO A 36 16.93 -29.95 -33.74
C PRO A 36 15.49 -30.47 -33.69
N ALA A 37 14.93 -30.57 -32.49
CA ALA A 37 13.52 -30.83 -32.32
C ALA A 37 12.76 -29.62 -32.90
N VAL A 38 12.18 -29.79 -34.08
CA VAL A 38 11.22 -28.83 -34.64
C VAL A 38 10.00 -28.88 -33.72
N ALA A 39 9.89 -27.89 -32.84
CA ALA A 39 8.70 -27.68 -32.04
C ALA A 39 7.52 -27.48 -33.00
N GLN A 40 6.54 -28.38 -32.93
CA GLN A 40 5.28 -28.20 -33.64
C GLN A 40 4.61 -26.91 -33.16
N PRO A 41 3.96 -26.14 -34.06
CA PRO A 41 3.24 -24.96 -33.65
C PRO A 41 2.09 -25.40 -32.74
N ALA A 42 2.11 -24.94 -31.50
CA ALA A 42 1.02 -25.13 -30.55
C ALA A 42 -0.23 -24.45 -31.13
N LYS A 43 -1.10 -25.23 -31.78
CA LYS A 43 -2.44 -24.81 -32.15
C LYS A 43 -3.33 -24.86 -30.91
N SER A 44 -3.43 -23.75 -30.19
CA SER A 44 -4.62 -23.45 -29.37
C SER A 44 -4.67 -21.98 -28.93
N GLY A 45 -4.57 -21.06 -29.89
CA GLY A 45 -5.11 -19.72 -29.69
C GLY A 45 -6.64 -19.82 -29.66
N LYS A 46 -7.25 -19.89 -28.47
CA LYS A 46 -8.67 -19.53 -28.33
C LYS A 46 -8.79 -18.11 -28.87
N ALA A 47 -9.51 -17.93 -29.98
CA ALA A 47 -9.86 -16.60 -30.47
C ALA A 47 -10.50 -15.83 -29.32
N LEU A 48 -9.89 -14.71 -28.93
CA LEU A 48 -10.48 -13.77 -27.97
C LEU A 48 -11.84 -13.40 -28.56
N LYS A 49 -12.93 -13.74 -27.86
CA LYS A 49 -14.26 -13.29 -28.27
C LYS A 49 -14.22 -11.77 -28.22
N ALA A 50 -14.45 -11.14 -29.37
CA ALA A 50 -14.56 -9.69 -29.44
C ALA A 50 -15.56 -9.22 -28.38
N VAL A 51 -15.14 -8.28 -27.53
CA VAL A 51 -16.03 -7.67 -26.53
C VAL A 51 -17.13 -6.95 -27.33
N PRO A 52 -18.42 -7.33 -27.17
CA PRO A 52 -19.49 -6.66 -27.86
C PRO A 52 -19.46 -5.16 -27.52
N PRO A 53 -19.83 -4.27 -28.46
CA PRO A 53 -19.90 -2.85 -28.17
C PRO A 53 -20.90 -2.62 -27.02
N LEU A 54 -20.45 -1.86 -26.01
CA LEU A 54 -21.28 -1.52 -24.86
C LEU A 54 -22.38 -0.54 -25.27
N SER A 55 -23.59 -0.76 -24.76
CA SER A 55 -24.66 0.25 -24.85
C SER A 55 -24.27 1.49 -24.04
N PRO A 56 -24.81 2.68 -24.37
CA PRO A 56 -24.61 3.87 -23.56
C PRO A 56 -24.97 3.62 -22.09
N CYS A 57 -24.13 4.11 -21.18
CA CYS A 57 -24.36 3.96 -19.75
C CYS A 57 -25.57 4.80 -19.33
N THR A 58 -26.50 4.20 -18.61
CA THR A 58 -27.62 4.85 -17.92
C THR A 58 -27.45 4.76 -16.41
N LYS A 59 -27.97 5.77 -15.68
CA LYS A 59 -28.06 5.75 -14.21
C LYS A 59 -28.97 4.61 -13.77
N ASP A 60 -28.55 3.89 -12.72
CA ASP A 60 -29.28 2.78 -12.14
C ASP A 60 -29.10 2.78 -10.61
N ALA A 61 -30.02 3.46 -9.91
CA ALA A 61 -29.94 3.74 -8.48
C ALA A 61 -28.61 4.42 -8.08
N ASN A 62 -27.87 3.85 -7.12
CA ASN A 62 -26.57 4.35 -6.65
C ASN A 62 -25.39 3.91 -7.52
N VAL A 63 -25.65 3.20 -8.63
CA VAL A 63 -24.66 2.76 -9.60
C VAL A 63 -25.11 3.14 -11.02
N ASP A 64 -24.42 2.65 -12.04
CA ASP A 64 -24.83 2.77 -13.43
C ASP A 64 -24.81 1.40 -14.13
N SER A 65 -25.54 1.31 -15.25
CA SER A 65 -25.65 0.09 -16.06
C SER A 65 -24.30 -0.48 -16.54
N CYS A 66 -23.32 0.38 -16.83
CA CYS A 66 -21.99 -0.06 -17.25
C CYS A 66 -21.20 -0.63 -16.07
N TRP A 67 -21.29 -0.03 -14.88
CA TRP A 67 -20.69 -0.60 -13.67
C TRP A 67 -21.28 -1.98 -13.37
N ARG A 68 -22.60 -2.13 -13.47
CA ARG A 68 -23.27 -3.45 -13.30
C ARG A 68 -22.83 -4.46 -14.35
N ALA A 69 -22.62 -4.03 -15.59
CA ALA A 69 -22.07 -4.87 -16.65
C ALA A 69 -20.64 -5.31 -16.32
N GLY A 70 -19.82 -4.41 -15.75
CA GLY A 70 -18.49 -4.70 -15.24
C GLY A 70 -18.50 -5.79 -14.17
N VAL A 71 -19.34 -5.65 -13.14
CA VAL A 71 -19.50 -6.66 -12.08
C VAL A 71 -19.93 -8.02 -12.65
N LYS A 72 -20.86 -8.02 -13.62
CA LYS A 72 -21.29 -9.25 -14.30
C LYS A 72 -20.14 -9.91 -15.07
N ALA A 73 -19.32 -9.11 -15.75
CA ALA A 73 -18.16 -9.61 -16.49
C ALA A 73 -17.05 -10.15 -15.57
N GLU A 74 -16.78 -9.49 -14.42
CA GLU A 74 -15.84 -9.98 -13.41
C GLU A 74 -16.29 -11.31 -12.81
N LYS A 75 -17.58 -11.45 -12.49
CA LYS A 75 -18.15 -12.72 -12.01
C LYS A 75 -18.04 -13.83 -13.07
N GLY A 76 -18.04 -13.46 -14.35
CA GLY A 76 -17.78 -14.37 -15.47
C GLY A 76 -16.29 -14.55 -15.81
N GLU A 77 -15.38 -14.02 -14.98
CA GLU A 77 -13.93 -14.08 -15.15
C GLU A 77 -13.43 -13.49 -16.49
N ASN A 78 -14.17 -12.54 -17.06
CA ASN A 78 -13.81 -11.86 -18.29
C ASN A 78 -13.25 -10.48 -17.98
N ALA A 79 -11.94 -10.42 -17.75
CA ALA A 79 -11.25 -9.19 -17.35
C ALA A 79 -11.26 -8.12 -18.46
N GLU A 80 -11.19 -8.50 -19.75
CA GLU A 80 -11.28 -7.54 -20.85
C GLU A 80 -12.66 -6.87 -20.90
N ALA A 81 -13.74 -7.65 -20.79
CA ALA A 81 -15.09 -7.11 -20.78
C ALA A 81 -15.39 -6.30 -19.51
N ALA A 82 -14.87 -6.75 -18.36
CA ALA A 82 -14.98 -6.00 -17.10
C ALA A 82 -14.30 -4.63 -17.21
N LEU A 83 -13.06 -4.60 -17.71
CA LEU A 83 -12.30 -3.37 -17.92
C LEU A 83 -13.05 -2.41 -18.83
N ALA A 84 -13.51 -2.88 -19.99
CA ALA A 84 -14.25 -2.06 -20.94
C ALA A 84 -15.50 -1.44 -20.31
N ALA A 85 -16.26 -2.23 -19.54
CA ALA A 85 -17.48 -1.78 -18.88
C ALA A 85 -17.21 -0.77 -17.76
N TYR A 86 -16.18 -1.00 -16.93
CA TYR A 86 -15.79 -0.05 -15.89
C TYR A 86 -15.19 1.24 -16.46
N ASP A 87 -14.42 1.17 -17.55
CA ASP A 87 -13.93 2.36 -18.25
C ASP A 87 -15.09 3.19 -18.82
N ALA A 88 -16.11 2.54 -19.39
CA ALA A 88 -17.32 3.21 -19.86
C ALA A 88 -18.09 3.87 -18.70
N SER A 89 -18.26 3.16 -17.58
CA SER A 89 -18.87 3.71 -16.36
C SER A 89 -18.10 4.93 -15.83
N CYS A 90 -16.77 4.85 -15.76
CA CYS A 90 -15.91 5.96 -15.37
C CYS A 90 -16.07 7.16 -16.32
N ALA A 91 -16.12 6.92 -17.63
CA ALA A 91 -16.30 7.97 -18.63
C ALA A 91 -17.70 8.62 -18.55
N ALA A 92 -18.74 7.85 -18.26
CA ALA A 92 -20.09 8.37 -18.07
C ALA A 92 -20.20 9.31 -16.86
N GLY A 93 -19.36 9.13 -15.84
CA GLY A 93 -19.18 10.09 -14.76
C GLY A 93 -20.36 10.24 -13.80
N PHE A 94 -21.29 9.28 -13.79
CA PHE A 94 -22.39 9.27 -12.83
C PHE A 94 -21.91 8.98 -11.39
N GLN A 95 -20.79 8.25 -11.25
CA GLN A 95 -20.14 7.88 -10.00
C GLN A 95 -18.66 7.55 -10.24
N VAL A 96 -17.86 7.35 -9.18
CA VAL A 96 -16.39 7.14 -9.25
C VAL A 96 -15.92 5.70 -9.03
N GLY A 97 -16.75 4.81 -8.51
CA GLY A 97 -16.52 3.36 -8.44
C GLY A 97 -16.19 2.69 -9.77
N GLY A 98 -16.73 3.15 -10.91
CA GLY A 98 -16.29 2.69 -12.24
C GLY A 98 -14.82 3.00 -12.50
N CYS A 99 -14.35 4.19 -12.11
CA CYS A 99 -12.94 4.54 -12.20
C CYS A 99 -12.09 3.69 -11.25
N TYR A 100 -12.56 3.44 -10.03
CA TYR A 100 -11.84 2.63 -9.05
C TYR A 100 -11.60 1.20 -9.53
N GLU A 101 -12.63 0.52 -10.03
CA GLU A 101 -12.50 -0.87 -10.51
C GLU A 101 -11.65 -0.96 -11.78
N ALA A 102 -11.84 -0.05 -12.75
CA ALA A 102 -10.95 0.02 -13.92
C ALA A 102 -9.49 0.26 -13.50
N GLY A 103 -9.26 1.18 -12.55
CA GLY A 103 -7.94 1.48 -12.00
C GLY A 103 -7.28 0.28 -11.33
N LYS A 104 -8.05 -0.55 -10.60
CA LYS A 104 -7.58 -1.80 -10.00
C LYS A 104 -7.19 -2.83 -11.05
N ILE A 105 -8.00 -3.00 -12.10
CA ILE A 105 -7.67 -3.91 -13.20
C ILE A 105 -6.37 -3.46 -13.88
N TYR A 106 -6.25 -2.17 -14.21
CA TYR A 106 -5.02 -1.59 -14.76
C TYR A 106 -3.80 -1.74 -13.85
N PHE A 107 -3.98 -1.87 -12.53
CA PHE A 107 -2.87 -2.07 -11.59
C PHE A 107 -2.49 -3.55 -11.43
N LEU A 108 -3.48 -4.40 -11.16
CA LEU A 108 -3.30 -5.76 -10.65
C LEU A 108 -3.23 -6.81 -11.76
N ASN A 109 -4.03 -6.65 -12.83
CA ASN A 109 -4.14 -7.67 -13.86
C ASN A 109 -2.89 -7.67 -14.76
N ALA A 110 -2.08 -8.73 -14.71
CA ALA A 110 -0.82 -8.80 -15.44
C ALA A 110 -0.93 -8.63 -16.97
N LYS A 111 -2.07 -9.03 -17.58
CA LYS A 111 -2.29 -8.93 -19.03
C LYS A 111 -2.80 -7.55 -19.46
N LEU A 112 -3.57 -6.90 -18.60
CA LEU A 112 -4.22 -5.61 -18.86
C LEU A 112 -3.54 -4.44 -18.15
N ARG A 113 -2.38 -4.70 -17.54
CA ARG A 113 -1.69 -3.75 -16.69
C ARG A 113 -1.26 -2.51 -17.48
N ASP A 114 -1.61 -1.36 -16.92
CA ASP A 114 -1.18 -0.05 -17.38
C ASP A 114 -1.17 0.89 -16.17
N TYR A 115 0.01 1.07 -15.57
CA TYR A 115 0.15 1.90 -14.38
C TYR A 115 -0.11 3.39 -14.65
N GLY A 116 0.00 3.85 -15.91
CA GLY A 116 -0.32 5.23 -16.28
C GLY A 116 -1.82 5.46 -16.24
N LYS A 117 -2.60 4.55 -16.85
CA LYS A 117 -4.06 4.58 -16.75
C LYS A 117 -4.55 4.33 -15.34
N SER A 118 -3.96 3.38 -14.62
CA SER A 118 -4.28 3.16 -13.20
C SER A 118 -4.12 4.44 -12.39
N LYS A 119 -2.98 5.14 -12.55
CA LYS A 119 -2.73 6.43 -11.90
C LYS A 119 -3.84 7.44 -12.21
N GLN A 120 -4.17 7.66 -13.48
CA GLN A 120 -5.22 8.60 -13.89
C GLN A 120 -6.58 8.27 -13.27
N LYS A 121 -6.96 6.98 -13.24
CA LYS A 121 -8.23 6.56 -12.64
C LYS A 121 -8.23 6.76 -11.13
N MET A 122 -7.13 6.41 -10.46
CA MET A 122 -6.99 6.50 -9.01
C MET A 122 -6.91 7.96 -8.54
N GLU A 123 -6.29 8.86 -9.30
CA GLU A 123 -6.29 10.32 -9.06
C GLU A 123 -7.73 10.83 -8.94
N ARG A 124 -8.57 10.52 -9.93
CA ARG A 124 -9.99 10.93 -9.92
C ARG A 124 -10.78 10.39 -8.73
N VAL A 125 -10.50 9.17 -8.28
CA VAL A 125 -11.21 8.58 -7.12
C VAL A 125 -10.70 9.16 -5.80
N CYS A 126 -9.37 9.29 -5.64
CA CYS A 126 -8.74 9.86 -4.44
C CYS A 126 -9.15 11.33 -4.21
N GLU A 127 -9.41 12.08 -5.27
CA GLU A 127 -9.87 13.48 -5.22
C GLU A 127 -11.39 13.62 -5.12
N SER A 128 -12.13 12.52 -5.20
CA SER A 128 -13.59 12.55 -5.12
C SER A 128 -14.09 12.79 -3.69
N THR A 129 -15.38 13.12 -3.56
CA THR A 129 -16.07 13.23 -2.27
C THR A 129 -16.52 11.87 -1.71
N ASP A 130 -16.22 10.76 -2.38
CA ASP A 130 -16.58 9.42 -1.91
C ASP A 130 -15.60 8.98 -0.82
N VAL A 131 -15.98 9.25 0.43
CA VAL A 131 -15.19 8.89 1.61
C VAL A 131 -14.97 7.38 1.77
N GLY A 132 -15.80 6.54 1.12
CA GLY A 132 -15.73 5.10 1.22
C GLY A 132 -14.62 4.48 0.37
N ILE A 133 -14.39 4.99 -0.85
CA ILE A 133 -13.37 4.43 -1.77
C ILE A 133 -12.16 5.34 -2.01
N ALA A 134 -12.27 6.65 -1.75
CA ALA A 134 -11.15 7.58 -1.94
C ALA A 134 -9.86 7.15 -1.19
N PRO A 135 -9.88 6.74 0.09
CA PRO A 135 -8.68 6.31 0.81
C PRO A 135 -7.97 5.14 0.13
N TYR A 136 -8.72 4.16 -0.37
CA TYR A 136 -8.19 2.99 -1.06
C TYR A 136 -7.52 3.38 -2.39
N ALA A 137 -8.10 4.32 -3.13
CA ALA A 137 -7.49 4.85 -4.35
C ALA A 137 -6.20 5.63 -4.06
N CYS A 138 -6.19 6.44 -2.99
CA CYS A 138 -5.00 7.16 -2.57
C CYS A 138 -3.84 6.19 -2.24
N LYS A 139 -4.11 5.04 -1.61
CA LYS A 139 -3.07 4.00 -1.43
C LYS A 139 -2.41 3.61 -2.76
N TYR A 140 -3.20 3.32 -3.80
CA TYR A 140 -2.64 2.90 -5.09
C TYR A 140 -1.74 3.98 -5.69
N LEU A 141 -2.12 5.26 -5.57
CA LEU A 141 -1.26 6.38 -5.99
C LEU A 141 0.04 6.42 -5.21
N GLY A 142 -0.02 6.25 -3.89
CA GLY A 142 1.17 6.16 -3.06
C GLY A 142 2.12 5.04 -3.51
N ILE A 143 1.59 3.86 -3.84
CA ILE A 143 2.39 2.74 -4.37
C ILE A 143 3.02 3.08 -5.74
N ILE A 144 2.27 3.75 -6.63
CA ILE A 144 2.75 4.16 -7.95
C ILE A 144 3.93 5.13 -7.81
N TYR A 145 3.81 6.15 -6.95
CA TYR A 145 4.86 7.14 -6.73
C TYR A 145 6.04 6.58 -5.92
N GLN A 146 5.80 5.68 -4.96
CA GLN A 146 6.87 5.06 -4.18
C GLN A 146 7.79 4.21 -5.07
N ASN A 147 7.20 3.42 -5.97
CA ASN A 147 7.93 2.43 -6.78
C ASN A 147 8.26 2.92 -8.20
N GLY A 148 7.85 4.15 -8.56
CA GLY A 148 8.07 4.71 -9.88
C GLY A 148 7.43 3.90 -11.02
N LEU A 149 6.20 3.40 -10.84
CA LEU A 149 5.58 2.41 -11.74
C LEU A 149 5.14 3.00 -13.10
N SER A 150 4.83 4.29 -13.15
CA SER A 150 4.46 5.01 -14.40
C SER A 150 5.07 6.41 -14.50
N VAL A 151 5.83 6.81 -13.49
CA VAL A 151 6.50 8.10 -13.33
C VAL A 151 7.79 7.86 -12.54
N ALA A 152 8.72 8.81 -12.51
CA ALA A 152 9.88 8.69 -11.62
C ALA A 152 9.43 8.56 -10.15
N PRO A 153 10.16 7.80 -9.30
CA PRO A 153 9.87 7.73 -7.88
C PRO A 153 9.80 9.11 -7.22
N ARG A 154 8.80 9.31 -6.37
CA ARG A 154 8.53 10.57 -5.65
C ARG A 154 8.10 10.26 -4.22
N PRO A 155 9.05 10.12 -3.27
CA PRO A 155 8.73 9.78 -1.88
C PRO A 155 7.85 10.82 -1.20
N ASP A 156 8.00 12.11 -1.56
CA ASP A 156 7.13 13.21 -1.14
C ASP A 156 5.67 12.99 -1.53
N ARG A 157 5.44 12.63 -2.80
CA ARG A 157 4.09 12.33 -3.32
C ARG A 157 3.56 11.05 -2.70
N ALA A 158 4.40 10.02 -2.57
CA ALA A 158 4.01 8.76 -1.95
C ALA A 158 3.52 8.98 -0.51
N PHE A 159 4.28 9.74 0.28
CA PHE A 159 3.91 10.16 1.63
C PHE A 159 2.56 10.87 1.64
N SER A 160 2.37 11.90 0.80
CA SER A 160 1.11 12.65 0.72
C SER A 160 -0.09 11.76 0.39
N TYR A 161 0.05 10.82 -0.55
CA TYR A 161 -1.05 9.92 -0.92
C TYR A 161 -1.32 8.83 0.14
N PHE A 162 -0.29 8.27 0.78
CA PHE A 162 -0.48 7.37 1.92
C PHE A 162 -1.10 8.10 3.12
N ALA A 163 -0.73 9.36 3.35
CA ALA A 163 -1.35 10.22 4.34
C ALA A 163 -2.84 10.45 4.04
N LYS A 164 -3.23 10.69 2.79
CA LYS A 164 -4.66 10.78 2.41
C LYS A 164 -5.43 9.47 2.61
N ALA A 165 -4.76 8.32 2.45
CA ALA A 165 -5.35 7.01 2.70
C ALA A 165 -5.55 6.72 4.20
N CYS A 166 -4.62 7.17 5.04
CA CYS A 166 -4.63 6.89 6.48
C CYS A 166 -5.33 7.98 7.31
N PHE A 167 -5.24 9.24 6.89
CA PHE A 167 -5.73 10.41 7.59
C PHE A 167 -6.60 11.29 6.67
N PRO A 168 -7.73 10.75 6.18
CA PRO A 168 -8.59 11.46 5.23
C PRO A 168 -9.18 12.75 5.81
N ARG A 169 -9.69 13.59 4.92
CA ARG A 169 -10.50 14.75 5.31
C ARG A 169 -11.97 14.32 5.49
N GLY A 170 -12.63 14.83 6.53
CA GLY A 170 -14.02 14.49 6.82
C GLY A 170 -14.15 13.24 7.71
N GLU A 171 -15.12 12.39 7.39
CA GLU A 171 -15.36 11.13 8.09
C GLU A 171 -14.15 10.20 7.95
N PRO A 172 -13.61 9.62 9.03
CA PRO A 172 -12.36 8.88 8.97
C PRO A 172 -12.58 7.42 8.58
N PHE A 173 -13.18 7.23 7.40
CA PHE A 173 -13.07 5.99 6.65
C PHE A 173 -11.66 5.92 6.09
N ILE A 174 -10.88 4.95 6.56
CA ILE A 174 -9.46 4.80 6.23
C ILE A 174 -9.23 3.53 5.44
N ASP A 175 -8.06 3.43 4.83
CA ASP A 175 -7.51 2.17 4.35
C ASP A 175 -6.38 1.74 5.30
N GLY A 176 -6.60 0.69 6.10
CA GLY A 176 -5.60 0.19 7.05
C GLY A 176 -4.26 -0.16 6.39
N ASN A 177 -4.26 -0.68 5.17
CA ASN A 177 -3.04 -0.92 4.40
C ASN A 177 -2.32 0.38 4.00
N GLY A 178 -3.07 1.44 3.68
CA GLY A 178 -2.54 2.78 3.46
C GLY A 178 -1.84 3.33 4.70
N CYS A 179 -2.40 3.09 5.89
CA CYS A 179 -1.73 3.41 7.16
C CYS A 179 -0.44 2.61 7.37
N GLU A 180 -0.44 1.32 7.08
CA GLU A 180 0.78 0.51 7.15
C GLU A 180 1.85 1.01 6.19
N LEU A 181 1.46 1.34 4.95
CA LEU A 181 2.38 1.87 3.94
C LEU A 181 2.92 3.24 4.33
N LEU A 182 2.10 4.13 4.90
CA LEU A 182 2.56 5.39 5.47
C LEU A 182 3.61 5.16 6.56
N GLY A 183 3.30 4.34 7.56
CA GLY A 183 4.20 4.10 8.69
C GLY A 183 5.51 3.42 8.31
N ASN A 184 5.50 2.59 7.25
CA ASN A 184 6.70 1.94 6.73
C ASN A 184 7.54 2.83 5.80
N ASN A 185 6.97 3.91 5.25
CA ASN A 185 7.59 4.74 4.21
C ASN A 185 7.53 6.23 4.55
N VAL A 186 7.71 6.58 5.83
CA VAL A 186 7.89 7.99 6.22
C VAL A 186 9.23 8.46 5.66
N PRO A 187 9.27 9.49 4.78
CA PRO A 187 10.51 9.96 4.18
C PRO A 187 11.42 10.65 5.21
N ASP A 188 12.67 10.87 4.85
CA ASP A 188 13.54 11.81 5.58
C ASP A 188 13.06 13.27 5.39
N ALA A 189 13.67 14.20 6.13
CA ALA A 189 13.29 15.60 6.14
C ALA A 189 13.44 16.26 4.75
N ASP A 190 14.54 15.97 4.05
CA ASP A 190 14.82 16.47 2.70
C ASP A 190 13.74 16.04 1.70
N ALA A 191 13.40 14.75 1.69
CA ALA A 191 12.35 14.22 0.82
C ALA A 191 10.94 14.65 1.27
N ALA A 192 10.72 14.93 2.56
CA ALA A 192 9.49 15.54 3.05
C ALA A 192 9.38 17.03 2.67
N GLY A 193 10.50 17.69 2.38
CA GLY A 193 10.57 19.14 2.17
C GLY A 193 10.41 19.95 3.46
N VAL A 194 10.78 19.38 4.61
CA VAL A 194 10.60 19.96 5.95
C VAL A 194 11.99 20.15 6.60
N PRO A 195 12.23 21.20 7.41
CA PRO A 195 13.45 21.31 8.20
C PRO A 195 13.67 20.10 9.12
N GLU A 196 14.92 19.66 9.28
CA GLU A 196 15.25 18.46 10.05
C GLU A 196 14.84 18.57 11.53
N GLU A 197 14.92 19.77 12.09
CA GLU A 197 14.52 20.09 13.47
C GLU A 197 13.01 19.93 13.74
N ASP A 198 12.20 20.08 12.69
CA ASP A 198 10.74 20.03 12.77
C ASP A 198 10.21 18.62 12.43
N TRP A 199 10.98 17.85 11.65
CA TRP A 199 10.57 16.54 11.17
C TRP A 199 10.76 15.41 12.20
N ARG A 200 9.67 14.71 12.52
CA ARG A 200 9.66 13.62 13.52
C ARG A 200 9.12 12.32 12.90
N PRO A 201 9.92 11.60 12.09
CA PRO A 201 9.41 10.48 11.29
C PRO A 201 8.86 9.34 12.14
N ASP A 202 9.49 9.02 13.28
CA ASP A 202 9.00 8.01 14.22
C ASP A 202 7.64 8.37 14.82
N TYR A 203 7.37 9.66 15.04
CA TYR A 203 6.08 10.11 15.54
C TYR A 203 4.98 9.98 14.48
N ILE A 204 5.29 10.34 13.24
CA ILE A 204 4.38 10.13 12.11
C ILE A 204 4.08 8.65 11.92
N ALA A 205 5.10 7.80 11.95
CA ALA A 205 4.94 6.34 11.85
C ALA A 205 4.10 5.79 13.02
N TYR A 206 4.33 6.27 14.25
CA TYR A 206 3.55 5.91 15.42
C TYR A 206 2.06 6.20 15.22
N LEU A 207 1.71 7.41 14.80
CA LEU A 207 0.32 7.80 14.52
C LEU A 207 -0.28 6.93 13.41
N ALA A 208 0.46 6.67 12.34
CA ALA A 208 -0.01 5.86 11.21
C ALA A 208 -0.34 4.43 11.64
N PHE A 209 0.55 3.76 12.37
CA PHE A 209 0.29 2.41 12.86
C PHE A 209 -0.82 2.37 13.92
N ALA A 210 -0.92 3.38 14.78
CA ALA A 210 -2.03 3.49 15.72
C ALA A 210 -3.38 3.68 15.00
N MET A 211 -3.40 4.45 13.91
CA MET A 211 -4.59 4.63 13.08
C MET A 211 -4.97 3.33 12.37
N GLY A 212 -4.03 2.64 11.72
CA GLY A 212 -4.32 1.37 11.04
C GLY A 212 -4.68 0.23 12.00
N CYS A 213 -4.20 0.26 13.26
CA CYS A 213 -4.67 -0.65 14.32
C CYS A 213 -6.20 -0.56 14.52
N SER A 214 -6.79 0.62 14.30
CA SER A 214 -8.24 0.81 14.38
C SER A 214 -9.02 0.20 13.21
N ASP A 215 -8.35 -0.35 12.20
CA ASP A 215 -8.96 -0.96 11.02
C ASP A 215 -8.80 -2.49 11.00
N ASN A 216 -8.89 -3.12 12.18
CA ASN A 216 -8.78 -4.57 12.36
C ASN A 216 -7.42 -5.14 11.88
N MET A 217 -6.34 -4.35 11.99
CA MET A 217 -4.98 -4.77 11.67
C MET A 217 -4.12 -4.88 12.95
N PRO A 218 -4.24 -5.96 13.73
CA PRO A 218 -3.59 -6.08 15.05
C PRO A 218 -2.05 -6.00 14.99
N ALA A 219 -1.44 -6.42 13.88
CA ALA A 219 0.00 -6.28 13.68
C ALA A 219 0.48 -4.82 13.74
N GLN A 220 -0.37 -3.86 13.34
CA GLN A 220 -0.05 -2.44 13.42
C GLN A 220 -0.08 -1.92 14.87
N CYS A 221 -0.96 -2.46 15.73
CA CYS A 221 -0.95 -2.13 17.16
C CYS A 221 0.41 -2.47 17.79
N ASN A 222 0.96 -3.64 17.44
CA ASN A 222 2.27 -4.08 17.92
C ASN A 222 3.41 -3.20 17.40
N ARG A 223 3.34 -2.75 16.14
CA ARG A 223 4.33 -1.82 15.57
C ARG A 223 4.29 -0.46 16.27
N ALA A 224 3.11 0.11 16.48
CA ALA A 224 2.95 1.37 17.22
C ALA A 224 3.52 1.26 18.64
N GLN A 225 3.20 0.17 19.35
CA GLN A 225 3.73 -0.09 20.69
C GLN A 225 5.26 -0.21 20.70
N ALA A 226 5.84 -0.91 19.72
CA ALA A 226 7.28 -1.09 19.62
C ALA A 226 8.02 0.24 19.35
N ILE A 227 7.47 1.11 18.50
CA ILE A 227 8.00 2.46 18.25
C ILE A 227 7.99 3.27 19.55
N HIS A 228 6.86 3.31 20.26
CA HIS A 228 6.76 4.04 21.51
C HIS A 228 7.72 3.49 22.59
N GLN A 229 7.82 2.17 22.76
CA GLN A 229 8.75 1.56 23.72
C GLN A 229 10.22 1.89 23.41
N ARG A 230 10.59 1.92 22.13
CA ARG A 230 11.94 2.33 21.70
C ARG A 230 12.19 3.80 22.05
N ALA A 231 11.24 4.67 21.75
CA ALA A 231 11.31 6.09 22.05
C ALA A 231 11.49 6.35 23.54
N VAL A 232 10.77 5.64 24.42
CA VAL A 232 10.94 5.75 25.88
C VAL A 232 12.37 5.37 26.31
N LYS A 233 12.91 4.27 25.79
CA LYS A 233 14.28 3.83 26.12
C LYS A 233 15.35 4.81 25.66
N GLN A 234 15.07 5.56 24.59
CA GLN A 234 15.98 6.52 23.99
C GLN A 234 15.73 7.95 24.46
N SER A 235 14.74 8.18 25.33
CA SER A 235 14.29 9.51 25.73
C SER A 235 14.02 10.41 24.52
N ALA A 236 13.37 9.87 23.48
CA ALA A 236 13.14 10.56 22.22
C ALA A 236 12.26 11.81 22.43
N ASN A 237 12.69 12.93 21.86
CA ASN A 237 12.04 14.24 22.00
C ASN A 237 10.60 14.28 21.47
N TRP A 238 10.23 13.39 20.54
CA TRP A 238 8.89 13.38 19.96
C TRP A 238 7.82 12.93 20.96
N LEU A 239 8.19 12.27 22.07
CA LEU A 239 7.24 11.89 23.13
C LEU A 239 6.58 13.12 23.77
N GLU A 240 7.35 14.19 23.98
CA GLU A 240 6.85 15.46 24.50
C GLU A 240 5.89 16.11 23.48
N ARG A 241 6.32 16.20 22.23
CA ARG A 241 5.47 16.70 21.13
C ARG A 241 4.16 15.92 21.03
N CYS A 242 4.21 14.59 21.14
CA CYS A 242 3.00 13.78 21.13
C CYS A 242 2.04 14.17 22.27
N ALA A 243 2.57 14.37 23.49
CA ALA A 243 1.76 14.76 24.65
C ALA A 243 1.14 16.16 24.47
N GLU A 244 1.88 17.10 23.87
CA GLU A 244 1.39 18.44 23.52
C GLU A 244 0.27 18.39 22.48
N ASP A 245 0.45 17.62 21.41
CA ASP A 245 -0.57 17.45 20.37
C ASP A 245 -1.81 16.75 20.93
N ALA A 246 -1.64 15.73 21.79
CA ALA A 246 -2.73 15.04 22.48
C ALA A 246 -3.54 16.02 23.34
N LYS A 247 -2.86 16.89 24.09
CA LYS A 247 -3.50 17.94 24.89
C LYS A 247 -4.24 18.94 23.99
N THR A 248 -3.61 19.39 22.91
CA THR A 248 -4.17 20.36 21.96
C THR A 248 -5.47 19.86 21.33
N VAL A 249 -5.53 18.58 20.96
CA VAL A 249 -6.74 17.98 20.37
C VAL A 249 -7.74 17.43 21.40
N GLN A 250 -7.49 17.66 22.69
CA GLN A 250 -8.26 17.15 23.83
C GLN A 250 -8.42 15.62 23.81
N PHE A 251 -7.36 14.90 23.42
CA PHE A 251 -7.35 13.45 23.44
C PHE A 251 -7.45 12.96 24.90
N ARG A 252 -8.46 12.13 25.19
CA ARG A 252 -8.85 11.75 26.57
C ARG A 252 -7.92 10.71 27.22
N ALA A 253 -6.74 10.48 26.66
CA ALA A 253 -5.76 9.51 27.13
C ALA A 253 -4.35 9.98 26.81
N ARG A 254 -3.36 9.22 27.28
CA ARG A 254 -1.96 9.55 27.01
C ARG A 254 -1.51 8.96 25.69
N CYS A 255 -0.38 9.42 25.19
CA CYS A 255 0.16 8.95 23.92
C CYS A 255 0.36 7.44 23.91
N GLU A 256 0.93 6.87 24.97
CA GLU A 256 1.16 5.42 25.11
C GLU A 256 -0.11 4.55 25.05
N ASP A 257 -1.29 5.14 25.30
CA ASP A 257 -2.56 4.44 25.31
C ASP A 257 -3.16 4.25 23.91
N MET A 258 -2.65 4.94 22.87
CA MET A 258 -3.27 4.92 21.55
C MET A 258 -3.43 3.51 20.95
N PRO A 259 -2.44 2.60 20.95
CA PRO A 259 -2.60 1.27 20.35
C PRO A 259 -3.70 0.46 21.06
N ARG A 260 -3.83 0.63 22.38
CA ARG A 260 -4.89 0.00 23.16
C ARG A 260 -6.26 0.57 22.79
N LEU A 261 -6.38 1.89 22.71
CA LEU A 261 -7.63 2.57 22.35
C LEU A 261 -8.06 2.35 20.90
N ALA A 262 -7.09 2.21 19.99
CA ALA A 262 -7.35 1.88 18.59
C ALA A 262 -8.04 0.52 18.45
N SER A 263 -7.75 -0.44 19.33
CA SER A 263 -8.30 -1.80 19.26
C SER A 263 -9.77 -1.92 19.72
N VAL A 264 -10.42 -0.81 20.10
CA VAL A 264 -11.81 -0.81 20.57
C VAL A 264 -12.78 -1.25 19.45
N LYS A 265 -13.66 -2.19 19.79
CA LYS A 265 -14.65 -2.77 18.87
C LYS A 265 -15.89 -1.90 18.66
N GLU A 266 -16.21 -1.07 19.64
CA GLU A 266 -17.35 -0.15 19.62
C GLU A 266 -17.14 0.93 18.55
N TYR A 267 -18.15 1.16 17.71
CA TYR A 267 -18.03 1.97 16.50
C TYR A 267 -17.80 3.45 16.83
N ASP A 268 -18.58 4.03 17.73
CA ASP A 268 -18.52 5.46 18.04
C ASP A 268 -17.21 5.82 18.76
N ALA A 269 -16.74 4.96 19.68
CA ALA A 269 -15.42 5.10 20.29
C ALA A 269 -14.30 5.01 19.25
N ARG A 270 -14.39 4.10 18.28
CA ARG A 270 -13.39 3.99 17.20
C ARG A 270 -13.39 5.23 16.32
N GLN A 271 -14.56 5.75 15.92
CA GLN A 271 -14.64 6.96 15.11
C GLN A 271 -14.10 8.18 15.89
N SER A 272 -14.42 8.29 17.18
CA SER A 272 -13.90 9.34 18.06
C SER A 272 -12.38 9.28 18.21
N PHE A 273 -11.83 8.08 18.34
CA PHE A 273 -10.38 7.84 18.32
C PHE A 273 -9.79 8.31 16.99
N ARG A 274 -10.29 7.80 15.87
CA ARG A 274 -9.82 8.11 14.52
C ARG A 274 -9.82 9.61 14.24
N LEU A 275 -10.91 10.32 14.56
CA LEU A 275 -11.00 11.77 14.43
C LEU A 275 -9.93 12.51 15.23
N SER A 276 -9.63 12.04 16.45
CA SER A 276 -8.60 12.65 17.28
C SER A 276 -7.20 12.43 16.72
N VAL A 277 -6.89 11.22 16.26
CA VAL A 277 -5.59 10.91 15.64
C VAL A 277 -5.41 11.66 14.32
N VAL A 278 -6.47 11.84 13.52
CA VAL A 278 -6.40 12.70 12.31
C VAL A 278 -5.99 14.13 12.68
N ARG A 279 -6.55 14.71 13.74
CA ARG A 279 -6.17 16.07 14.20
C ARG A 279 -4.72 16.10 14.68
N MET A 280 -4.26 15.07 15.40
CA MET A 280 -2.87 14.98 15.85
C MET A 280 -1.90 14.85 14.66
N PHE A 281 -2.22 14.01 13.67
CA PHE A 281 -1.41 13.88 12.47
C PHE A 281 -1.30 15.22 11.72
N ARG A 282 -2.38 15.99 11.63
CA ARG A 282 -2.35 17.33 11.01
C ARG A 282 -1.46 18.30 11.77
N LEU A 283 -1.43 18.25 13.10
CA LEU A 283 -0.48 19.05 13.88
C LEU A 283 0.95 18.56 13.66
N ALA A 284 1.18 17.25 13.56
CA ALA A 284 2.49 16.67 13.39
C ALA A 284 3.10 16.84 11.99
N ALA A 285 2.25 17.05 10.97
CA ALA A 285 2.62 17.15 9.56
C ALA A 285 2.11 18.47 8.92
N ASP A 286 1.85 19.50 9.72
CA ASP A 286 1.38 20.82 9.26
C ASP A 286 2.34 21.52 8.29
N TYR A 287 3.62 21.14 8.30
CA TYR A 287 4.65 21.62 7.37
C TYR A 287 4.57 21.00 5.96
N VAL A 288 3.69 20.02 5.73
CA VAL A 288 3.54 19.28 4.46
C VAL A 288 2.26 19.72 3.74
N GLU A 289 2.29 20.88 3.07
CA GLU A 289 1.20 21.35 2.18
C GLU A 289 1.34 20.86 0.72
#